data_AF-A0A484THH0-F1
#
_entry.id   AF-A0A484THH0-F1
#
_cell.length_a   1.000
_cell.length_b   1.000
_cell.length_c   1.000
_cell.angle_alpha   90.00
_cell.angle_beta   90.00
_cell.angle_gamma   90.00
#
_symmetry.space_group_name_H-M   'P 1'
#
loop_
_entity.id
_entity.type
_entity.pdbx_description
1 polymer ?
#
loop_
_entity_poly.entity_id
_entity_poly.type
_entity_poly.pdbx_seq_one_letter_code
_entity_poly.pdbx_strand_id
1 'polypeptide(L)'
;MLARKPAYQQDQFVAVARITADPTVLVVRVDAPWATVQEFVAAAKARPGAINYGSSGIYGTMHVPMAMLQDAAGIQMTHVPFTGAGPAVQALLGGQVQAVATGPSSVRQLVEAGRVKALAHWGSAPLESLPAVPTLRSQGLDANFVQWSGVFALAGTPAPVVQRLRDALRTVARDEAFRKQIADAGSPVLYQDAPEFDAYWKEDSAALSQAVARIGKLE
;
A
#
# COMPACT_ATOMS: atom_id res chain seq x y z
N MET A 1 -17.85 9.71 0.02
CA MET A 1 -18.14 8.25 0.05
C MET A 1 -18.54 7.71 1.42
N LEU A 2 -18.44 8.48 2.52
CA LEU A 2 -19.04 8.09 3.82
C LEU A 2 -20.57 7.87 3.79
N ALA A 3 -21.24 8.24 2.69
CA ALA A 3 -22.68 8.05 2.45
C ALA A 3 -23.02 7.17 1.23
N ARG A 4 -22.04 6.61 0.52
CA ARG A 4 -22.30 5.74 -0.65
C ARG A 4 -22.32 4.29 -0.18
N LYS A 5 -23.46 3.62 -0.33
CA LYS A 5 -23.59 2.20 -0.01
C LYS A 5 -22.52 1.42 -0.80
N PRO A 6 -21.64 0.65 -0.13
CA PRO A 6 -20.61 -0.11 -0.82
C PRO A 6 -21.28 -1.14 -1.74
N ALA A 7 -20.67 -1.40 -2.89
CA ALA A 7 -21.19 -2.36 -3.87
C ALA A 7 -21.26 -3.78 -3.30
N TYR A 8 -20.37 -4.07 -2.35
CA TYR A 8 -20.30 -5.34 -1.65
C TYR A 8 -20.00 -5.12 -0.17
N GLN A 9 -20.38 -6.09 0.66
CA GLN A 9 -20.07 -6.13 2.09
C GLN A 9 -19.15 -7.31 2.41
N GLN A 10 -18.39 -7.18 3.50
CA GLN A 10 -17.43 -8.19 3.94
C GLN A 10 -18.08 -9.56 4.17
N ASP A 11 -19.31 -9.59 4.69
CA ASP A 11 -20.09 -10.82 4.96
C ASP A 11 -20.58 -11.54 3.68
N GLN A 12 -20.44 -10.93 2.50
CA GLN A 12 -20.78 -11.55 1.22
C GLN A 12 -19.67 -12.45 0.66
N PHE A 13 -18.53 -12.53 1.36
CA PHE A 13 -17.41 -13.34 0.93
C PHE A 13 -16.87 -14.22 2.07
N VAL A 14 -16.19 -15.28 1.65
CA VAL A 14 -15.35 -16.10 2.52
C VAL A 14 -13.90 -15.94 2.10
N ALA A 15 -13.02 -15.67 3.06
CA ALA A 15 -11.58 -15.63 2.85
C ALA A 15 -11.07 -17.02 2.45
N VAL A 16 -10.22 -17.10 1.43
CA VAL A 16 -9.60 -18.36 0.99
C VAL A 16 -8.12 -18.37 1.37
N ALA A 17 -7.36 -17.36 0.94
CA ALA A 17 -5.96 -17.17 1.35
C ALA A 17 -5.47 -15.78 1.01
N ARG A 18 -4.54 -15.25 1.81
CA ARG A 18 -3.69 -14.11 1.43
C ARG A 18 -2.46 -14.63 0.72
N ILE A 19 -2.04 -13.97 -0.36
CA ILE A 19 -0.87 -14.38 -1.15
C ILE A 19 0.31 -13.43 -0.95
N THR A 20 0.09 -12.13 -1.13
CA THR A 20 1.12 -11.10 -0.97
C THR A 20 0.71 -10.08 0.08
N ALA A 21 1.71 -9.44 0.69
CA ALA A 21 1.51 -8.34 1.62
C ALA A 21 2.78 -7.48 1.66
N ASP A 22 2.66 -6.27 1.12
CA ASP A 22 3.79 -5.38 0.85
C ASP A 22 3.48 -4.00 1.45
N PRO A 23 4.30 -3.48 2.37
CA PRO A 23 4.12 -2.10 2.81
C PRO A 23 4.42 -1.15 1.66
N THR A 24 3.61 -0.09 1.55
CA THR A 24 3.85 0.96 0.55
C THR A 24 5.12 1.73 0.87
N VAL A 25 5.75 2.29 -0.16
CA VAL A 25 6.92 3.17 -0.07
C VAL A 25 6.56 4.58 -0.52
N LEU A 26 7.09 5.59 0.17
CA LEU A 26 6.99 7.00 -0.19
C LEU A 26 8.10 7.30 -1.20
N VAL A 27 7.71 7.64 -2.42
CA VAL A 27 8.64 7.80 -3.54
C VAL A 27 8.56 9.21 -4.10
N VAL A 28 9.73 9.77 -4.37
CA VAL A 28 9.91 11.06 -5.04
C VAL A 28 10.90 10.89 -6.19
N ARG A 29 10.99 11.87 -7.11
CA ARG A 29 12.02 11.87 -8.14
C ARG A 29 13.42 11.96 -7.53
N VAL A 30 14.44 11.43 -8.21
CA VAL A 30 15.82 11.45 -7.73
C VAL A 30 16.33 12.87 -7.46
N ASP A 31 15.92 13.82 -8.31
CA ASP A 31 16.29 15.25 -8.27
C ASP A 31 15.39 16.09 -7.34
N ALA A 32 14.44 15.46 -6.64
CA ALA A 32 13.68 16.14 -5.61
C ALA A 32 14.61 16.61 -4.48
N PRO A 33 14.34 17.78 -3.88
CA PRO A 33 15.25 18.42 -2.92
C PRO A 33 15.33 17.68 -1.57
N TRP A 34 14.51 16.65 -1.36
CA TRP A 34 14.43 15.89 -0.12
C TRP A 34 15.20 14.57 -0.27
N ALA A 35 16.21 14.35 0.55
CA ALA A 35 16.90 13.07 0.71
C ALA A 35 16.25 12.19 1.77
N THR A 36 15.51 12.79 2.72
CA THR A 36 14.91 12.08 3.85
C THR A 36 13.41 12.39 3.99
N VAL A 37 12.68 11.53 4.71
CA VAL A 37 11.26 11.79 5.02
C VAL A 37 11.09 13.01 5.93
N GLN A 38 12.05 13.31 6.79
CA GLN A 38 12.02 14.50 7.65
C GLN A 38 12.09 15.78 6.83
N GLU A 39 12.98 15.85 5.84
CA GLU A 39 13.07 16.99 4.93
C GLU A 39 11.79 17.15 4.11
N PHE A 40 11.23 16.05 3.64
CA PHE A 40 9.94 16.04 2.94
C PHE A 40 8.81 16.60 3.81
N VAL A 41 8.69 16.09 5.05
CA VAL A 41 7.69 16.54 6.03
C VAL A 41 7.91 18.01 6.40
N ALA A 42 9.15 18.44 6.62
CA ALA A 42 9.47 19.84 6.92
C ALA A 42 9.06 20.77 5.78
N ALA A 43 9.31 20.38 4.52
CA ALA A 43 8.88 21.14 3.36
C ALA A 43 7.36 21.22 3.21
N ALA A 44 6.65 20.12 3.50
CA ALA A 44 5.19 20.09 3.52
C ALA A 44 4.60 20.98 4.64
N LYS A 45 5.24 21.04 5.81
CA LYS A 45 4.86 21.96 6.91
C LYS A 45 5.09 23.41 6.56
N ALA A 46 6.21 23.72 5.93
CA ALA A 46 6.57 25.09 5.57
C ALA A 46 5.62 25.69 4.53
N ARG A 47 5.05 24.85 3.64
CA ARG A 47 4.12 25.27 2.60
C ARG A 47 2.96 24.26 2.48
N PRO A 48 1.96 24.34 3.37
CA PRO A 48 0.79 23.47 3.34
C PRO A 48 0.11 23.48 1.96
N GLY A 49 -0.18 22.30 1.42
CA GLY A 49 -0.85 22.13 0.11
C GLY A 49 0.06 22.31 -1.12
N ALA A 50 1.32 22.72 -0.96
CA ALA A 50 2.21 22.98 -2.10
C ALA A 50 2.82 21.72 -2.72
N ILE A 51 2.79 20.58 -2.01
CA ILE A 51 3.25 19.29 -2.53
C ILE A 51 2.02 18.55 -3.06
N ASN A 52 2.04 18.25 -4.35
CA ASN A 52 1.06 17.38 -4.99
C ASN A 52 1.52 15.93 -4.89
N TYR A 53 0.62 15.02 -4.53
CA TYR A 53 0.90 13.59 -4.58
C TYR A 53 -0.08 12.83 -5.44
N GLY A 54 0.44 11.83 -6.16
CA GLY A 54 -0.35 10.94 -7.00
C GLY A 54 -0.85 9.70 -6.24
N SER A 55 -2.05 9.23 -6.58
CA SER A 55 -2.58 7.95 -6.09
C SER A 55 -3.26 7.12 -7.18
N SER A 56 -3.68 5.89 -6.83
CA SER A 56 -4.53 5.01 -7.63
C SER A 56 -6.03 5.34 -7.58
N GLY A 57 -6.39 6.51 -7.04
CA GLY A 57 -7.77 6.97 -6.87
C GLY A 57 -8.13 7.31 -5.43
N ILE A 58 -9.33 7.84 -5.24
CA ILE A 58 -9.84 8.22 -3.91
C ILE A 58 -10.06 6.95 -3.06
N TYR A 59 -9.60 6.96 -1.81
CA TYR A 59 -9.63 5.80 -0.89
C TYR A 59 -8.85 4.55 -1.37
N GLY A 60 -8.09 4.63 -2.46
CA GLY A 60 -7.27 3.54 -2.96
C GLY A 60 -6.05 3.27 -2.08
N THR A 61 -5.38 2.13 -2.33
CA THR A 61 -4.19 1.69 -1.58
C THR A 61 -2.97 2.60 -1.68
N MET A 62 -3.00 3.60 -2.56
CA MET A 62 -1.98 4.65 -2.64
C MET A 62 -2.41 5.98 -1.98
N HIS A 63 -3.72 6.21 -1.84
CA HIS A 63 -4.25 7.43 -1.22
C HIS A 63 -4.26 7.28 0.30
N VAL A 64 -4.88 6.22 0.81
CA VAL A 64 -5.01 5.99 2.26
C VAL A 64 -3.66 6.11 3.01
N PRO A 65 -2.55 5.46 2.59
CA PRO A 65 -1.27 5.66 3.27
C PRO A 65 -0.80 7.12 3.29
N MET A 66 -0.96 7.87 2.20
CA MET A 66 -0.61 9.30 2.17
C MET A 66 -1.48 10.12 3.10
N ALA A 67 -2.77 9.82 3.19
CA ALA A 67 -3.68 10.45 4.15
C ALA A 67 -3.28 10.14 5.61
N MET A 68 -2.87 8.90 5.90
CA MET A 68 -2.34 8.52 7.22
C MET A 68 -1.03 9.23 7.55
N LEU A 69 -0.14 9.43 6.57
CA LEU A 69 1.08 10.23 6.77
C LEU A 69 0.76 11.71 7.03
N GLN A 70 -0.22 12.28 6.34
CA GLN A 70 -0.68 13.64 6.58
C GLN A 70 -1.17 13.84 8.02
N ASP A 71 -2.01 12.92 8.51
CA ASP A 71 -2.50 12.89 9.89
C ASP A 71 -1.35 12.73 10.90
N ALA A 72 -0.51 11.70 10.73
CA ALA A 72 0.59 11.39 11.64
C ALA A 72 1.66 12.50 11.71
N ALA A 73 1.91 13.19 10.60
CA ALA A 73 2.93 14.25 10.53
C ALA A 73 2.36 15.66 10.79
N GLY A 74 1.04 15.83 10.79
CA GLY A 74 0.38 17.14 10.82
C GLY A 74 0.73 18.00 9.61
N ILE A 75 0.66 17.42 8.41
CA ILE A 75 0.97 18.11 7.14
C ILE A 75 -0.20 18.07 6.18
N GLN A 76 -0.21 18.99 5.22
CA GLN A 76 -1.22 19.05 4.16
C GLN A 76 -0.54 18.98 2.80
N MET A 77 -1.06 18.11 1.94
CA MET A 77 -0.61 17.88 0.57
C MET A 77 -1.83 17.80 -0.35
N THR A 78 -1.67 18.22 -1.59
CA THR A 78 -2.75 18.20 -2.58
C THR A 78 -2.82 16.82 -3.24
N HIS A 79 -3.97 16.17 -3.15
CA HIS A 79 -4.20 14.87 -3.77
C HIS A 79 -4.52 15.01 -5.27
N VAL A 80 -3.82 14.24 -6.11
CA VAL A 80 -4.10 14.10 -7.53
C VAL A 80 -4.41 12.63 -7.85
N PRO A 81 -5.69 12.26 -8.07
CA PRO A 81 -6.06 10.87 -8.33
C PRO A 81 -5.75 10.44 -9.77
N PHE A 82 -5.20 9.23 -9.92
CA PHE A 82 -5.01 8.56 -11.20
C PHE A 82 -5.69 7.18 -11.21
N THR A 83 -5.74 6.50 -12.35
CA THR A 83 -6.39 5.19 -12.52
C THR A 83 -5.51 3.97 -12.15
N GLY A 84 -4.53 4.17 -11.27
CA GLY A 84 -3.64 3.10 -10.81
C GLY A 84 -2.18 3.55 -10.64
N ALA A 85 -1.33 2.63 -10.19
CA ALA A 85 0.08 2.89 -9.93
C ALA A 85 0.85 3.32 -11.19
N GLY A 86 0.62 2.66 -12.34
CA GLY A 86 1.31 2.97 -13.60
C GLY A 86 1.17 4.45 -14.00
N PRO A 87 -0.05 4.97 -14.22
CA PRO A 87 -0.27 6.38 -14.52
C PRO A 87 0.26 7.34 -13.44
N ALA A 88 0.10 7.02 -12.14
CA ALA A 88 0.61 7.86 -11.05
C ALA A 88 2.15 7.95 -11.04
N VAL A 89 2.85 6.83 -11.27
CA VAL A 89 4.32 6.79 -11.37
C VAL A 89 4.80 7.54 -12.60
N GLN A 90 4.10 7.44 -13.74
CA GLN A 90 4.42 8.24 -14.92
C GLN A 90 4.25 9.75 -14.66
N ALA A 91 3.19 10.16 -13.96
CA ALA A 91 2.98 11.54 -13.56
C ALA A 91 4.09 12.04 -12.62
N LEU A 92 4.58 11.20 -11.70
CA LEU A 92 5.75 11.49 -10.87
C LEU A 92 6.99 11.71 -11.74
N LEU A 93 7.30 10.79 -12.66
CA LEU A 93 8.46 10.90 -13.54
C LEU A 93 8.40 12.15 -14.44
N GLY A 94 7.20 12.52 -14.88
CA GLY A 94 6.94 13.75 -15.64
C GLY A 94 6.92 15.02 -14.81
N GLY A 95 6.97 14.94 -13.48
CA GLY A 95 6.95 16.10 -12.57
C GLY A 95 5.58 16.73 -12.35
N GLN A 96 4.48 16.07 -12.76
CA GLN A 96 3.12 16.55 -12.52
C GLN A 96 2.73 16.45 -11.04
N VAL A 97 3.26 15.43 -10.35
CA VAL A 97 3.18 15.26 -8.90
C VAL A 97 4.60 15.11 -8.34
N GLN A 98 4.79 15.49 -7.08
CA GLN A 98 6.11 15.45 -6.43
C GLN A 98 6.34 14.17 -5.63
N ALA A 99 5.26 13.48 -5.23
CA ALA A 99 5.35 12.25 -4.45
C ALA A 99 4.26 11.24 -4.85
N VAL A 100 4.50 9.96 -4.56
CA VAL A 100 3.49 8.90 -4.55
C VAL A 100 3.75 7.96 -3.38
N ALA A 101 2.71 7.32 -2.85
CA ALA A 101 2.85 6.10 -2.05
C ALA A 101 2.46 4.91 -2.93
N THR A 102 3.34 3.93 -3.11
CA THR A 102 3.07 2.78 -3.99
C THR A 102 3.72 1.51 -3.47
N GLY A 103 3.29 0.34 -3.96
CA GLY A 103 3.98 -0.92 -3.70
C GLY A 103 5.40 -0.90 -4.28
N PRO A 104 6.40 -1.52 -3.63
CA PRO A 104 7.79 -1.53 -4.11
C PRO A 104 7.95 -2.08 -5.52
N SER A 105 7.12 -3.07 -5.90
CA SER A 105 7.09 -3.67 -7.23
C SER A 105 6.90 -2.69 -8.38
N SER A 106 6.21 -1.57 -8.13
CA SER A 106 5.96 -0.55 -9.16
C SER A 106 7.15 0.38 -9.41
N VAL A 107 8.15 0.39 -8.51
CA VAL A 107 9.21 1.41 -8.50
C VAL A 107 10.61 0.85 -8.31
N ARG A 108 10.78 -0.41 -7.93
CA ARG A 108 12.09 -1.03 -7.65
C ARG A 108 13.09 -0.79 -8.78
N GLN A 109 12.72 -1.12 -10.01
CA GLN A 109 13.59 -0.90 -11.18
C GLN A 109 13.91 0.58 -11.43
N LEU A 110 12.98 1.49 -11.11
CA LEU A 110 13.21 2.93 -11.23
C LEU A 110 14.15 3.46 -10.14
N VAL A 111 14.11 2.88 -8.94
CA VAL A 111 15.06 3.17 -7.86
C VAL A 111 16.45 2.66 -8.25
N GLU A 112 16.55 1.42 -8.72
CA GLU A 112 17.80 0.82 -9.21
C GLU A 112 18.41 1.62 -10.38
N ALA A 113 17.57 2.12 -11.29
CA ALA A 113 17.98 2.98 -12.40
C ALA A 113 18.27 4.45 -11.99
N GLY A 114 18.16 4.81 -10.71
CA GLY A 114 18.41 6.17 -10.23
C GLY A 114 17.44 7.22 -10.75
N ARG A 115 16.22 6.84 -11.16
CA ARG A 115 15.18 7.75 -11.67
C ARG A 115 14.34 8.34 -10.54
N VAL A 116 14.14 7.56 -9.48
CA VAL A 116 13.37 7.92 -8.29
C VAL A 116 14.11 7.46 -7.04
N LYS A 117 13.71 7.94 -5.88
CA LYS A 117 14.21 7.48 -4.58
C LYS A 117 13.05 7.27 -3.61
N ALA A 118 13.14 6.24 -2.80
CA ALA A 118 12.18 5.94 -1.74
C ALA A 118 12.69 6.54 -0.41
N LEU A 119 11.87 7.37 0.24
CA LEU A 119 12.26 8.13 1.44
C LEU A 119 11.95 7.38 2.73
N ALA A 120 10.84 6.65 2.75
CA ALA A 120 10.39 5.84 3.87
C ALA A 120 9.34 4.83 3.41
N HIS A 121 8.95 3.90 4.27
CA HIS A 121 7.87 2.96 4.00
C HIS A 121 6.94 2.73 5.21
N TRP A 122 5.72 2.29 4.94
CA TRP A 122 4.65 2.13 5.93
C TRP A 122 4.69 0.78 6.68
N GLY A 123 5.78 0.03 6.56
CA GLY A 123 5.90 -1.31 7.13
C GLY A 123 6.38 -1.29 8.57
N SER A 124 6.20 -2.42 9.25
CA SER A 124 6.67 -2.64 10.63
C SER A 124 8.03 -3.33 10.72
N ALA A 125 8.53 -3.90 9.62
CA ALA A 125 9.80 -4.61 9.52
C ALA A 125 10.56 -4.18 8.25
N PRO A 126 11.89 -4.38 8.19
CA PRO A 126 12.70 -4.01 7.02
C PRO A 126 12.13 -4.58 5.71
N LEU A 127 12.16 -3.76 4.66
CA LEU A 127 11.76 -4.16 3.31
C LEU A 127 12.90 -4.90 2.60
N GLU A 128 12.75 -6.20 2.35
CA GLU A 128 13.77 -6.99 1.65
C GLU A 128 14.10 -6.44 0.25
N SER A 129 13.09 -5.93 -0.47
CA SER A 129 13.28 -5.35 -1.80
C SER A 129 13.97 -3.98 -1.81
N LEU A 130 13.97 -3.28 -0.66
CA LEU A 130 14.54 -1.93 -0.49
C LEU A 130 15.09 -1.76 0.93
N PRO A 131 16.13 -2.52 1.33
CA PRO A 131 16.53 -2.67 2.74
C PRO A 131 17.13 -1.39 3.35
N ALA A 132 17.61 -0.46 2.52
CA ALA A 132 18.13 0.83 2.96
C ALA A 132 17.04 1.86 3.27
N VAL A 133 15.78 1.60 2.89
CA VAL A 133 14.67 2.54 3.10
C VAL A 133 14.11 2.35 4.52
N PRO A 134 14.07 3.40 5.37
CA PRO A 134 13.59 3.27 6.73
C PRO A 134 12.06 3.17 6.82
N THR A 135 11.54 2.59 7.90
CA THR A 135 10.10 2.64 8.22
C THR A 135 9.71 4.05 8.67
N LEU A 136 8.47 4.50 8.41
CA LEU A 136 7.95 5.76 8.96
C LEU A 136 8.01 5.78 10.50
N ARG A 137 7.73 4.63 11.13
CA ARG A 137 7.76 4.50 12.59
C ARG A 137 9.16 4.69 13.18
N SER A 138 10.21 4.18 12.54
CA SER A 138 11.59 4.42 13.01
C SER A 138 12.01 5.88 12.88
N GLN A 139 11.29 6.62 12.03
CA GLN A 139 11.45 8.05 11.80
C GLN A 139 10.53 8.92 12.69
N GLY A 140 9.80 8.30 13.63
CA GLY A 140 8.92 9.00 14.59
C GLY A 140 7.53 9.34 14.05
N LEU A 141 7.13 8.76 12.91
CA LEU A 141 5.83 8.99 12.28
C LEU A 141 4.96 7.74 12.45
N ASP A 142 3.90 7.81 13.26
CA ASP A 142 3.02 6.67 13.51
C ASP A 142 1.97 6.52 12.39
N ALA A 143 2.42 5.97 11.28
CA ALA A 143 1.57 5.53 10.18
C ALA A 143 2.04 4.15 9.70
N ASN A 144 1.12 3.19 9.63
CA ASN A 144 1.38 1.84 9.16
C ASN A 144 0.31 1.42 8.16
N PHE A 145 0.73 0.84 7.05
CA PHE A 145 -0.13 0.44 5.95
C PHE A 145 0.57 -0.66 5.16
N VAL A 146 -0.17 -1.74 4.89
CA VAL A 146 0.32 -2.87 4.10
C VAL A 146 -0.67 -3.11 2.98
N GLN A 147 -0.20 -3.01 1.75
CA GLN A 147 -0.99 -3.40 0.58
C GLN A 147 -0.90 -4.90 0.41
N TRP A 148 -2.02 -5.61 0.45
CA TRP A 148 -2.06 -7.07 0.34
C TRP A 148 -2.99 -7.53 -0.78
N SER A 149 -2.76 -8.75 -1.26
CA SER A 149 -3.63 -9.42 -2.24
C SER A 149 -4.05 -10.78 -1.71
N GLY A 150 -5.33 -11.09 -1.84
CA GLY A 150 -5.91 -12.35 -1.39
C GLY A 150 -7.00 -12.85 -2.32
N VAL A 151 -7.35 -14.12 -2.14
CA VAL A 151 -8.42 -14.79 -2.87
C VAL A 151 -9.62 -14.95 -1.94
N PHE A 152 -10.79 -14.66 -2.49
CA PHE A 152 -12.07 -14.79 -1.82
C PHE A 152 -13.00 -15.66 -2.66
N ALA A 153 -13.95 -16.32 -2.01
CA ALA A 153 -15.10 -16.93 -2.67
C ALA A 153 -16.39 -16.25 -2.16
N LEU A 154 -17.51 -16.44 -2.85
CA LEU A 154 -18.80 -15.91 -2.40
C LEU A 154 -19.27 -16.64 -1.14
N ALA A 155 -19.97 -15.91 -0.26
CA ALA A 155 -20.69 -16.51 0.85
C ALA A 155 -21.64 -17.60 0.32
N GLY A 156 -21.69 -18.74 1.01
CA GLY A 156 -22.46 -19.92 0.58
C GLY A 156 -21.76 -20.83 -0.43
N THR A 157 -20.53 -20.51 -0.87
CA THR A 157 -19.72 -21.46 -1.65
C THR A 157 -19.54 -22.76 -0.86
N PRO A 158 -19.84 -23.95 -1.42
CA PRO A 158 -19.75 -25.21 -0.69
C PRO A 158 -18.36 -25.44 -0.09
N ALA A 159 -18.31 -25.91 1.16
CA ALA A 159 -17.06 -26.14 1.87
C ALA A 159 -16.03 -27.00 1.10
N PRO A 160 -16.43 -28.08 0.37
CA PRO A 160 -15.48 -28.84 -0.44
C PRO A 160 -14.83 -28.02 -1.57
N VAL A 161 -15.53 -27.03 -2.13
CA VAL A 161 -14.99 -26.14 -3.17
C VAL A 161 -13.98 -25.17 -2.56
N VAL A 162 -14.32 -24.55 -1.42
CA VAL A 162 -13.40 -23.66 -0.69
C VAL A 162 -12.14 -24.42 -0.28
N GLN A 163 -12.29 -25.65 0.22
CA GLN A 163 -11.17 -26.49 0.60
C GLN A 163 -10.23 -26.78 -0.58
N ARG A 164 -10.80 -27.13 -1.75
CA ARG A 164 -10.01 -27.35 -2.97
C ARG A 164 -9.21 -26.10 -3.39
N LEU A 165 -9.81 -24.91 -3.27
CA LEU A 165 -9.11 -23.66 -3.56
C LEU A 165 -7.98 -23.39 -2.56
N ARG A 166 -8.22 -23.61 -1.26
CA ARG A 166 -7.20 -23.47 -0.22
C ARG A 166 -6.00 -24.39 -0.47
N ASP A 167 -6.26 -25.65 -0.80
CA ASP A 167 -5.18 -26.62 -1.04
C ASP A 167 -4.36 -26.27 -2.29
N ALA A 168 -5.01 -25.79 -3.35
CA ALA A 168 -4.33 -25.29 -4.55
C ALA A 168 -3.46 -24.07 -4.24
N LEU A 169 -3.99 -23.06 -3.53
CA LEU A 169 -3.26 -21.84 -3.18
C LEU A 169 -2.09 -22.13 -2.22
N ARG A 170 -2.27 -23.05 -1.28
CA ARG A 170 -1.18 -23.52 -0.40
C ARG A 170 -0.05 -24.15 -1.20
N THR A 171 -0.38 -24.90 -2.25
CA THR A 171 0.61 -25.53 -3.14
C THR A 171 1.37 -24.46 -3.92
N VAL A 172 0.66 -23.51 -4.56
CA VAL A 172 1.26 -22.40 -5.31
C VAL A 172 2.13 -21.52 -4.42
N ALA A 173 1.70 -21.20 -3.20
CA ALA A 173 2.47 -20.35 -2.28
C ALA A 173 3.80 -20.95 -1.82
N ARG A 174 3.95 -22.28 -1.95
CA ARG A 174 5.17 -23.04 -1.64
C ARG A 174 6.03 -23.32 -2.87
N ASP A 175 5.50 -23.10 -4.07
CA ASP A 175 6.24 -23.29 -5.31
C ASP A 175 7.38 -22.27 -5.43
N GLU A 176 8.60 -22.76 -5.63
CA GLU A 176 9.80 -21.92 -5.65
C GLU A 176 9.82 -20.98 -6.85
N ALA A 177 9.35 -21.44 -8.02
CA ALA A 177 9.30 -20.61 -9.22
C ALA A 177 8.31 -19.45 -9.05
N PHE A 178 7.13 -19.72 -8.49
CA PHE A 178 6.16 -18.69 -8.13
C PHE A 178 6.73 -17.69 -7.13
N ARG A 179 7.31 -18.16 -6.03
CA ARG A 179 7.92 -17.29 -5.01
C ARG A 179 9.03 -16.43 -5.58
N LYS A 180 9.90 -17.01 -6.42
CA LYS A 180 10.96 -16.27 -7.10
C LYS A 180 10.40 -15.21 -8.04
N GLN A 181 9.41 -15.55 -8.87
CA GLN A 181 8.83 -14.60 -9.82
C GLN A 181 8.19 -13.40 -9.10
N ILE A 182 7.47 -13.64 -8.00
CA ILE A 182 6.84 -12.57 -7.21
C ILE A 182 7.90 -11.71 -6.49
N ALA A 183 8.95 -12.33 -5.95
CA ALA A 183 10.07 -11.63 -5.31
C ALA A 183 10.88 -10.79 -6.32
N ASP A 184 11.14 -11.31 -7.52
CA ASP A 184 11.80 -10.59 -8.61
C ASP A 184 10.97 -9.38 -9.05
N ALA A 185 9.64 -9.51 -9.03
CA ALA A 185 8.72 -8.40 -9.24
C ALA A 185 8.71 -7.38 -8.08
N GLY A 186 9.34 -7.67 -6.94
CA GLY A 186 9.51 -6.74 -5.81
C GLY A 186 8.47 -6.88 -4.70
N SER A 187 7.72 -7.98 -4.67
CA SER A 187 6.71 -8.28 -3.64
C SER A 187 7.06 -9.57 -2.89
N PRO A 188 6.96 -9.64 -1.56
CA PRO A 188 7.02 -10.91 -0.84
C PRO A 188 5.74 -11.76 -0.94
N VAL A 189 5.92 -13.09 -1.00
CA VAL A 189 4.84 -14.06 -0.79
C VAL A 189 4.67 -14.31 0.71
N LEU A 190 3.76 -13.57 1.35
CA LEU A 190 3.40 -13.68 2.77
C LEU A 190 2.06 -14.39 2.94
N TYR A 191 2.09 -15.69 2.62
CA TYR A 191 0.91 -16.55 2.61
C TYR A 191 0.25 -16.66 3.98
N GLN A 192 -1.08 -16.53 3.99
CA GLN A 192 -1.94 -16.90 5.12
C GLN A 192 -3.09 -17.77 4.58
N ASP A 193 -3.36 -18.89 5.25
CA ASP A 193 -4.49 -19.73 4.92
C ASP A 193 -5.81 -19.10 5.42
N ALA A 194 -6.96 -19.66 5.05
CA ALA A 194 -8.27 -19.04 5.29
C ALA A 194 -8.51 -18.55 6.73
N PRO A 195 -8.24 -19.32 7.80
CA PRO A 195 -8.50 -18.86 9.16
C PRO A 195 -7.65 -17.65 9.57
N GLU A 196 -6.35 -17.69 9.27
CA GLU A 196 -5.42 -16.60 9.59
C GLU A 196 -5.73 -15.37 8.73
N PHE A 197 -6.09 -15.57 7.47
CA PHE A 197 -6.45 -14.48 6.57
C PHE A 197 -7.80 -13.84 6.96
N ASP A 198 -8.79 -14.62 7.38
CA ASP A 198 -10.07 -14.08 7.86
C ASP A 198 -9.89 -13.19 9.09
N ALA A 199 -9.06 -13.63 10.05
CA ALA A 199 -8.69 -12.81 11.21
C ALA A 199 -7.98 -11.52 10.80
N TYR A 200 -6.94 -11.64 9.96
CA TYR A 200 -6.21 -10.48 9.43
C TYR A 200 -7.12 -9.50 8.69
N TRP A 201 -8.02 -10.00 7.84
CA TRP A 201 -8.94 -9.17 7.06
C TRP A 201 -9.91 -8.39 7.95
N LYS A 202 -10.43 -9.01 9.01
CA LYS A 202 -11.28 -8.33 10.00
C LYS A 202 -10.52 -7.23 10.73
N GLU A 203 -9.30 -7.51 11.19
CA GLU A 203 -8.45 -6.53 11.87
C GLU A 203 -8.09 -5.36 10.96
N ASP A 204 -7.65 -5.64 9.72
CA ASP A 204 -7.26 -4.63 8.74
C ASP A 204 -8.45 -3.76 8.33
N SER A 205 -9.62 -4.37 8.07
CA SER A 205 -10.87 -3.67 7.76
C SER A 205 -11.29 -2.73 8.88
N ALA A 206 -11.20 -3.18 10.14
CA ALA A 206 -11.50 -2.36 11.31
C ALA A 206 -10.49 -1.21 11.48
N ALA A 207 -9.19 -1.49 11.34
CA ALA A 207 -8.13 -0.48 11.44
C ALA A 207 -8.27 0.60 10.36
N LEU A 208 -8.51 0.21 9.10
CA LEU A 208 -8.71 1.15 8.00
C LEU A 208 -10.00 1.96 8.17
N SER A 209 -11.08 1.34 8.66
CA SER A 209 -12.31 2.07 8.96
C SER A 209 -12.10 3.14 10.03
N GLN A 210 -11.34 2.83 11.09
CA GLN A 210 -10.99 3.79 12.13
C GLN A 210 -10.05 4.89 11.60
N ALA A 211 -9.05 4.53 10.79
CA ALA A 211 -8.14 5.49 10.18
C ALA A 211 -8.90 6.48 9.28
N VAL A 212 -9.78 5.98 8.40
CA VAL A 212 -10.62 6.82 7.54
C VAL A 212 -11.58 7.68 8.37
N ALA A 213 -12.16 7.15 9.45
CA ALA A 213 -13.02 7.93 10.33
C ALA A 213 -12.26 9.07 11.04
N ARG A 214 -11.03 8.80 11.49
CA ARG A 214 -10.15 9.79 12.15
C ARG A 214 -9.72 10.89 11.20
N ILE A 215 -9.26 10.52 10.00
CA ILE A 215 -8.81 11.47 8.98
C ILE A 215 -10.00 12.27 8.41
N GLY A 216 -11.19 11.66 8.41
CA GLY A 216 -12.41 12.26 7.88
C GLY A 216 -12.60 11.96 6.40
N LYS A 217 -13.44 12.76 5.74
CA LYS A 217 -13.74 12.57 4.33
C LYS A 217 -12.50 12.88 3.49
N LEU A 218 -11.94 11.86 2.86
CA LEU A 218 -10.96 12.02 1.79
C LEU A 218 -11.69 12.52 0.53
N GLU A 219 -11.25 13.65 0.00
CA GLU A 219 -11.71 14.24 -1.26
C GLU A 219 -10.63 14.13 -2.34
#